data_AF-A0A2V9ZYZ6-F1
#
_entry.id   AF-A0A2V9ZYZ6-F1
#
_cell.length_a   1.000
_cell.length_b   1.000
_cell.length_c   1.000
_cell.angle_alpha   90.00
_cell.angle_beta   90.00
_cell.angle_gamma   90.00
#
_symmetry.space_group_name_H-M   'P 1'
#
loop_
_entity.id
_entity.type
_entity.pdbx_description
1 polymer ?
#
loop_
_entity_poly.entity_id
_entity_poly.type
_entity_poly.pdbx_seq_one_letter_code
_entity_poly.pdbx_strand_id
1 'polypeptide(L)' 'MKGARLLGREPAECLVIEDAPAGIAAAHAGGMKVIALTSTYPSAELQQADAVVQSLSQLQVSTDGTGPGSLLKISIHQN' A
#
# COMPACT_ATOMS: atom_id res chain seq x y z
N MET A 1 -6.74 -7.08 -11.79
CA MET A 1 -5.41 -6.46 -11.60
C MET A 1 -4.32 -7.49 -11.87
N LYS A 2 -3.31 -7.19 -12.72
CA LYS A 2 -2.28 -8.17 -13.12
C LYS A 2 -1.34 -8.57 -11.95
N GLY A 3 -0.98 -7.62 -11.08
CA GLY A 3 -0.09 -7.86 -9.93
C GLY A 3 -0.65 -8.90 -8.96
N ALA A 4 -1.87 -8.69 -8.44
CA ALA A 4 -2.53 -9.63 -7.54
C ALA A 4 -2.64 -11.06 -8.12
N ARG A 5 -2.95 -11.17 -9.42
CA ARG A 5 -2.98 -12.47 -10.13
C ARG A 5 -1.62 -13.17 -10.16
N LEU A 6 -0.52 -12.44 -10.36
CA LEU A 6 0.82 -13.01 -10.32
C LEU A 6 1.21 -13.47 -8.92
N LEU A 7 0.65 -12.85 -7.88
CA LEU A 7 0.81 -13.26 -6.49
C LEU A 7 -0.13 -14.40 -6.07
N GLY A 8 -1.08 -14.79 -6.93
CA GLY A 8 -2.10 -15.78 -6.59
C GLY A 8 -3.05 -15.30 -5.48
N ARG A 9 -3.30 -13.99 -5.38
CA ARG A 9 -4.13 -13.34 -4.36
C ARG A 9 -5.27 -12.57 -4.98
N GLU A 10 -6.34 -12.39 -4.20
CA GLU A 10 -7.38 -11.43 -4.56
C GLU A 10 -6.84 -9.99 -4.43
N PRO A 11 -7.25 -9.05 -5.30
CA PRO A 11 -6.83 -7.66 -5.17
C PRO A 11 -7.11 -7.09 -3.78
N ALA A 12 -8.24 -7.41 -3.15
CA ALA A 12 -8.57 -6.93 -1.80
C ALA A 12 -7.60 -7.43 -0.70
N GLU A 13 -6.80 -8.47 -0.98
CA GLU A 13 -5.74 -8.97 -0.08
C GLU A 13 -4.39 -8.30 -0.32
N CYS A 14 -4.30 -7.38 -1.28
CA CYS A 14 -3.08 -6.68 -1.64
C CYS A 14 -3.09 -5.23 -1.13
N LEU A 15 -1.92 -4.75 -0.74
CA LEU A 15 -1.65 -3.34 -0.47
C LEU A 15 -0.74 -2.78 -1.57
N VAL A 16 -1.07 -1.60 -2.08
CA VAL A 16 -0.25 -0.88 -3.06
C VAL A 16 0.61 0.17 -2.36
N ILE A 17 1.86 0.29 -2.78
CA ILE A 17 2.71 1.45 -2.51
C ILE A 17 2.82 2.22 -3.84
N GLU A 18 2.40 3.48 -3.85
CA GLU A 18 2.28 4.27 -5.08
C GLU A 18 2.74 5.71 -4.86
N ASP A 19 3.19 6.40 -5.89
CA ASP A 19 3.63 7.79 -5.75
C ASP A 19 2.98 8.76 -6.74
N ALA A 20 1.94 8.31 -7.45
CA ALA A 20 1.18 9.11 -8.42
C ALA A 20 -0.35 9.01 -8.25
N PRO A 21 -1.13 10.08 -8.50
CA PRO A 21 -2.59 10.07 -8.38
C PRO A 21 -3.28 9.03 -9.27
N ALA A 22 -2.77 8.83 -10.50
CA ALA A 22 -3.33 7.85 -11.43
C ALA A 22 -3.20 6.41 -10.91
N GLY A 23 -2.08 6.09 -10.25
CA GLY A 23 -1.86 4.78 -9.65
C GLY A 23 -2.74 4.56 -8.42
N ILE A 24 -2.93 5.60 -7.58
CA ILE A 24 -3.85 5.57 -6.44
C ILE A 24 -5.28 5.26 -6.92
N ALA A 25 -5.77 5.99 -7.93
CA ALA A 25 -7.09 5.75 -8.50
C ALA A 25 -7.23 4.33 -9.08
N ALA A 26 -6.19 3.82 -9.75
CA ALA A 26 -6.18 2.47 -10.27
C ALA A 26 -6.18 1.40 -9.17
N ALA A 27 -5.45 1.63 -8.06
CA ALA A 27 -5.42 0.74 -6.91
C ALA A 27 -6.82 0.61 -6.29
N HIS A 28 -7.46 1.74 -6.05
CA HIS A 28 -8.82 1.81 -5.51
C HIS A 28 -9.86 1.19 -6.45
N ALA A 29 -9.80 1.47 -7.75
CA ALA A 29 -10.64 0.82 -8.75
C ALA A 29 -10.44 -0.70 -8.79
N GLY A 30 -9.24 -1.16 -8.43
CA GLY A 30 -8.91 -2.57 -8.27
C GLY A 30 -9.36 -3.18 -6.95
N GLY A 31 -9.92 -2.41 -6.01
CA GLY A 31 -10.34 -2.87 -4.69
C GLY A 31 -9.20 -3.01 -3.66
N MET A 32 -8.03 -2.43 -3.94
CA MET A 32 -6.87 -2.45 -3.03
C MET A 32 -6.84 -1.21 -2.13
N LYS A 33 -6.17 -1.34 -0.99
CA LYS A 33 -5.69 -0.18 -0.22
C LYS A 33 -4.39 0.35 -0.80
N VAL A 34 -4.09 1.63 -0.57
CA VAL A 34 -2.86 2.26 -1.05
C VAL A 34 -2.21 3.16 0.00
N ILE A 35 -0.90 3.00 0.19
CA ILE A 35 -0.06 3.95 0.90
C ILE A 35 0.69 4.75 -0.15
N ALA A 36 0.52 6.07 -0.14
CA ALA A 36 1.23 6.96 -1.03
C ALA A 36 2.63 7.32 -0.50
N LEU A 37 3.64 7.33 -1.36
CA LEU A 37 4.98 7.83 -1.08
C LEU A 37 5.16 9.21 -1.75
N THR A 38 5.59 10.23 -1.02
CA THR A 38 5.80 11.57 -1.57
C THR A 38 7.13 11.70 -2.34
N SER A 39 7.44 10.76 -3.23
CA SER A 39 8.67 10.75 -4.04
C SER A 39 8.54 11.53 -5.34
N THR A 40 7.39 11.43 -6.01
CA THR A 40 7.15 12.08 -7.31
C THR A 40 6.20 13.28 -7.20
N TYR A 41 5.12 13.15 -6.42
CA TYR A 41 4.12 14.20 -6.22
C TYR A 41 4.11 14.72 -4.77
N PRO A 42 3.74 15.99 -4.55
CA PRO A 42 3.59 16.53 -3.20
C PRO A 42 2.41 15.85 -2.48
N SER A 43 2.49 15.77 -1.15
CA SER A 43 1.46 15.16 -0.30
C SER A 43 0.04 15.68 -0.62
N ALA A 44 -0.11 16.97 -0.93
CA ALA A 44 -1.39 17.59 -1.27
C ALA A 44 -2.10 16.94 -2.48
N GLU A 45 -1.35 16.37 -3.41
CA GLU A 45 -1.89 15.68 -4.59
C GLU A 45 -2.16 14.19 -4.35
N LEU A 46 -1.67 13.64 -3.24
CA LEU A 46 -1.75 12.22 -2.90
C LEU A 46 -2.81 11.91 -1.83
N GLN A 47 -3.64 12.89 -1.47
CA GLN A 47 -4.64 12.79 -0.39
C GLN A 47 -5.74 11.76 -0.63
N GLN A 48 -5.87 11.25 -1.85
CA GLN A 48 -6.80 10.15 -2.13
C GLN A 48 -6.31 8.80 -1.59
N ALA A 49 -5.03 8.65 -1.23
CA ALA A 49 -4.53 7.41 -0.66
C ALA A 49 -5.08 7.12 0.74
N ASP A 50 -5.04 5.84 1.15
CA ASP A 50 -5.45 5.43 2.50
C ASP A 50 -4.46 5.94 3.59
N ALA A 51 -3.20 6.15 3.21
CA ALA A 51 -2.20 6.81 4.04
C ALA A 51 -1.14 7.47 3.14
N VAL A 52 -0.43 8.47 3.68
CA VAL A 52 0.68 9.14 2.97
C VAL A 52 1.93 9.10 3.86
N VAL A 53 3.05 8.67 3.28
CA VAL A 53 4.37 8.65 3.93
C VAL A 53 5.39 9.40 3.10
N GLN A 54 6.40 9.97 3.77
CA GLN A 54 7.50 10.68 3.13
C GLN A 54 8.66 9.74 2.77
N SER A 55 8.77 8.62 3.49
CA SER A 55 9.83 7.64 3.31
C SER A 55 9.30 6.24 3.62
N LEU A 56 9.80 5.24 2.88
CA LEU A 56 9.55 3.83 3.19
C LEU A 56 10.07 3.42 4.58
N SER A 57 11.04 4.16 5.15
CA SER A 57 11.53 3.93 6.51
C SER A 57 10.46 4.11 7.59
N GLN A 58 9.35 4.78 7.26
CA GLN A 58 8.21 4.92 8.16
C GLN A 58 7.35 3.66 8.21
N LEU A 59 7.53 2.71 7.29
CA LEU A 59 6.76 1.47 7.22
C LEU A 59 7.50 0.35 7.96
N GLN A 60 6.81 -0.29 8.89
CA GLN A 60 7.24 -1.55 9.48
C GLN A 60 6.31 -2.67 9.04
N VAL A 61 6.89 -3.74 8.49
CA VAL A 61 6.16 -4.95 8.10
C VAL A 61 6.49 -6.06 9.09
N SER A 62 5.46 -6.71 9.60
CA SER A 62 5.56 -7.86 10.49
C SER A 62 4.47 -8.88 10.16
N THR A 63 4.56 -10.08 10.72
CA THR A 63 3.48 -11.06 10.68
C THR A 63 2.97 -11.30 12.10
N ASP A 64 1.71 -11.68 12.23
CA ASP A 64 1.13 -12.08 13.53
C ASP A 64 1.44 -13.54 13.92
N GLY A 65 2.13 -14.28 13.04
CA GLY A 65 2.56 -15.64 13.25
C GLY A 65 3.49 -16.14 12.13
N THR A 66 3.92 -17.39 12.21
CA THR A 66 4.89 -18.00 11.28
C THR A 66 4.28 -19.09 10.38
N GLY A 67 3.00 -19.41 10.55
CA GLY A 67 2.30 -20.48 9.83
C GLY A 67 1.45 -19.98 8.65
N PRO A 68 0.91 -20.91 7.85
CA PRO A 68 -0.08 -20.60 6.82
C PRO A 68 -1.28 -19.85 7.41
N GLY A 69 -1.69 -18.77 6.76
CA GLY A 69 -2.80 -17.92 7.21
C GLY A 69 -2.40 -16.80 8.18
N SER A 70 -1.12 -16.64 8.50
CA SER A 70 -0.65 -15.44 9.20
C SER A 70 -0.96 -14.19 8.38
N LEU A 71 -1.33 -13.12 9.09
CA LEU A 71 -1.65 -11.83 8.50
C LEU A 71 -0.41 -10.94 8.49
N LEU A 72 -0.22 -10.23 7.37
CA LEU A 72 0.72 -9.13 7.31
C LEU A 72 0.18 -7.97 8.16
N LYS A 73 0.99 -7.51 9.10
CA LYS A 73 0.77 -6.30 9.88
C LYS A 73 1.70 -5.22 9.36
N ILE A 74 1.10 -4.11 8.95
CA ILE A 74 1.81 -2.94 8.42
C ILE A 74 1.52 -1.78 9.35
N SER A 75 2.58 -1.27 9.97
CA SER A 75 2.52 -0.13 10.89
C SER A 75 3.23 1.07 10.26
N ILE A 76 2.67 2.25 10.46
CA ILE A 76 3.27 3.52 10.03
C ILE A 76 3.75 4.25 11.28
N HIS A 77 5.03 4.59 11.31
CA HIS A 77 5.66 5.31 12.41
C HIS A 77 5.97 6.75 11.99
N GLN A 78 5.83 7.68 12.93
CA GLN A 78 6.36 9.03 12.74
C GLN A 78 7.83 9.03 13.12
N ASN A 79 8.65 9.65 12.27
CA ASN A 79 10.06 9.86 12.51
C ASN A 79 10.29 10.81 13.68
#